data_AF-A0A101FY49-F1
#
_entry.id   AF-A0A101FY49-F1
#
_cell.length_a   1.000
_cell.length_b   1.000
_cell.length_c   1.000
_cell.angle_alpha   90.00
_cell.angle_beta   90.00
_cell.angle_gamma   90.00
#
_symmetry.space_group_name_H-M   'P 1'
#
loop_
_entity.id
_entity.type
_entity.pdbx_description
1 polymer ?
#
loop_
_entity_poly.entity_id
_entity_poly.type
_entity_poly.pdbx_seq_one_letter_code
_entity_poly.pdbx_strand_id
1 'polypeptide(L)' 'MISKDLLEILRCPVCVREEGKKGNLVLHKDTWLLCQDCDRKYPIVEDIPVMLIDEGEKWTDTKKENLPVPPPRPN' A
#
# COMPACT_ATOMS: atom_id res chain seq x y z
N MET A 1 10.52 -14.99 -2.52
CA MET A 1 11.12 -13.64 -2.45
C MET A 1 10.59 -12.84 -3.61
N ILE A 2 9.80 -11.80 -3.36
CA ILE A 2 9.40 -10.85 -4.42
C ILE A 2 10.67 -10.07 -4.83
N SER A 3 11.01 -10.08 -6.12
CA SER A 3 12.19 -9.39 -6.63
C SER A 3 12.11 -7.89 -6.37
N LYS A 4 13.21 -7.28 -5.91
CA LYS A 4 13.29 -5.84 -5.62
C LYS A 4 12.87 -4.98 -6.82
N ASP A 5 13.20 -5.44 -8.03
CA ASP A 5 12.82 -4.77 -9.28
C ASP A 5 11.29 -4.70 -9.48
N LEU A 6 10.54 -5.71 -9.03
CA LEU A 6 9.08 -5.70 -9.12
C LEU A 6 8.46 -4.73 -8.11
N LEU A 7 9.05 -4.61 -6.92
CA LEU A 7 8.66 -3.64 -5.90
C LEU A 7 8.97 -2.20 -6.34
N GLU A 8 10.04 -1.99 -7.10
CA GLU A 8 10.38 -0.67 -7.69
C GLU A 8 9.39 -0.26 -8.79
N ILE A 9 8.78 -1.22 -9.48
CA ILE A 9 7.71 -0.97 -10.47
C ILE A 9 6.36 -0.72 -9.78
N LEU A 10 6.13 -1.34 -8.61
CA LEU A 10 4.84 -1.31 -7.94
C LEU A 10 4.54 0.10 -7.39
N ARG A 11 3.54 0.74 -7.98
CA ARG A 11 3.11 2.10 -7.64
C ARG A 11 1.68 2.13 -7.17
N CYS A 12 1.35 3.16 -6.39
CA CYS A 12 -0.01 3.44 -5.98
C CYS A 12 -0.90 3.63 -7.22
N PRO A 13 -2.04 2.91 -7.34
CA PRO A 13 -2.89 2.92 -8.53
C PRO A 13 -3.54 4.27 -8.81
N VAL A 14 -3.55 5.16 -7.82
CA VAL A 14 -4.12 6.51 -7.92
C VAL A 14 -3.05 7.52 -8.25
N CYS A 15 -1.98 7.58 -7.47
CA CYS A 15 -0.91 8.55 -7.70
C CYS A 15 -0.17 8.35 -9.01
N VAL A 16 -0.07 7.11 -9.52
CA VAL A 16 0.56 6.86 -10.83
C VAL A 16 -0.22 7.48 -11.99
N ARG A 17 -1.51 7.79 -11.79
CA ARG A 17 -2.38 8.44 -12.78
C ARG A 17 -2.39 9.96 -12.66
N GLU A 18 -1.82 10.51 -11.59
CA GLU A 18 -1.76 11.95 -11.34
C GLU A 18 -0.44 12.53 -11.85
N GLU A 19 -0.53 13.63 -12.58
CA GLU A 19 0.63 14.31 -13.12
C GLU A 19 1.49 14.90 -12.00
N GLY A 20 2.79 14.58 -12.00
CA GLY A 20 3.75 15.05 -10.98
C GLY A 20 3.91 14.15 -9.75
N LYS A 21 3.10 13.09 -9.59
CA LYS A 21 3.28 12.12 -8.49
C LYS A 21 4.00 10.85 -8.96
N LYS A 22 4.89 10.32 -8.12
CA LYS A 22 5.65 9.10 -8.44
C LYS A 22 4.85 7.84 -8.07
N GLY A 23 4.03 7.91 -7.03
CA GLY A 23 3.24 6.81 -6.50
C GLY A 23 4.07 5.78 -5.76
N ASN A 24 5.18 6.18 -5.14
CA ASN A 24 6.11 5.25 -4.50
C ASN A 24 5.47 4.56 -3.30
N LEU A 25 5.61 3.24 -3.23
CA LEU A 25 5.10 2.40 -2.14
C LEU A 25 6.25 1.92 -1.26
N VAL A 26 6.05 1.92 0.06
CA VAL A 26 6.98 1.41 1.05
C VAL A 26 6.35 0.23 1.75
N LEU A 27 7.04 -0.91 1.75
CA LEU A 27 6.62 -2.09 2.50
C LEU A 27 6.83 -1.86 3.99
N HIS A 28 5.81 -2.15 4.79
CA HIS A 28 5.86 -2.08 6.25
C HIS A 28 5.41 -3.38 6.86
N LYS A 29 6.26 -3.93 7.74
CA LYS A 29 6.03 -5.20 8.46
C LYS A 29 5.61 -6.35 7.54
N ASP A 30 6.10 -6.36 6.30
CA ASP A 30 5.79 -7.34 5.24
C ASP A 30 4.28 -7.56 4.97
N THR A 31 3.42 -6.67 5.45
CA THR A 31 1.96 -6.85 5.44
C THR A 31 1.20 -5.62 4.94
N TRP A 32 1.89 -4.50 4.73
CA TRP A 32 1.30 -3.24 4.31
C TRP A 32 2.16 -2.55 3.26
N LEU A 33 1.53 -1.98 2.24
CA LEU A 33 2.15 -1.08 1.27
C LEU A 33 1.66 0.34 1.52
N LEU A 34 2.57 1.22 1.93
CA LEU A 34 2.28 2.62 2.23
C LEU A 34 2.68 3.52 1.08
N CYS A 35 1.74 4.30 0.54
CA CYS A 35 2.08 5.32 -0.44
C CYS A 35 2.69 6.55 0.23
N GLN A 36 3.84 7.00 -0.27
CA GLN A 36 4.52 8.20 0.23
C GLN A 36 3.92 9.52 -0.29
N ASP A 37 3.06 9.48 -1.31
CA ASP A 37 2.48 10.67 -1.94
C ASP A 37 1.04 10.98 -1.50
N CYS A 38 0.28 9.97 -1.04
CA CYS A 38 -1.12 10.13 -0.64
C CYS A 38 -1.48 9.47 0.70
N ASP A 39 -0.50 8.92 1.42
CA ASP A 39 -0.67 8.26 2.72
C ASP A 39 -1.62 7.06 2.78
N ARG A 40 -2.16 6.62 1.64
CA ARG A 40 -2.98 5.40 1.52
C ARG A 40 -2.17 4.17 1.85
N LYS A 41 -2.82 3.21 2.49
CA LYS A 41 -2.16 2.02 3.04
C LYS A 41 -2.91 0.77 2.57
N TYR A 42 -2.27 0.02 1.69
CA TYR A 42 -2.85 -1.16 1.08
C TYR A 42 -2.43 -2.41 1.86
N PRO A 43 -3.37 -3.24 2.35
CA PRO A 43 -3.04 -4.45 3.06
C PRO A 43 -2.54 -5.54 2.09
N ILE A 44 -1.65 -6.41 2.57
CA ILE A 44 -1.23 -7.63 1.88
C ILE A 44 -1.91 -8.81 2.59
N VAL A 45 -2.80 -9.50 1.88
CA VAL A 45 -3.59 -10.61 2.42
C VAL A 45 -3.23 -11.86 1.64
N GLU A 46 -2.82 -12.92 2.34
CA GLU A 46 -2.39 -14.19 1.71
C GLU A 46 -1.28 -13.98 0.67
N ASP A 47 -0.30 -13.14 1.00
CA ASP A 47 0.81 -12.71 0.12
C ASP A 47 0.38 -11.96 -1.16
N ILE A 48 -0.90 -11.57 -1.25
CA ILE A 48 -1.46 -10.79 -2.37
C ILE A 48 -1.70 -9.34 -1.91
N PRO A 49 -1.03 -8.34 -2.52
CA PRO A 49 -1.31 -6.94 -2.28
C PRO A 49 -2.73 -6.56 -2.72
N VAL A 50 -3.56 -6.10 -1.80
CA VAL A 50 -4.91 -5.60 -2.09
C VAL A 50 -4.82 -4.14 -2.51
N MET A 51 -4.59 -3.91 -3.80
CA MET A 51 -4.43 -2.58 -4.40
C MET A 51 -5.78 -1.92 -4.73
N LEU A 52 -6.79 -2.10 -3.87
CA LEU A 52 -8.10 -1.45 -4.00
C LEU A 52 -8.06 -0.06 -3.38
N ILE A 53 -8.60 0.93 -4.10
CA ILE A 53 -8.59 2.34 -3.68
C ILE A 53 -9.33 2.50 -2.35
N ASP A 54 -10.52 1.91 -2.25
CA ASP A 54 -11.39 2.00 -1.07
C ASP A 54 -10.72 1.39 0.17
N GLU A 55 -9.98 0.29 0.00
CA GLU A 55 -9.21 -0.31 1.09
C GLU A 55 -8.05 0.61 1.50
N GLY A 56 -7.31 1.15 0.55
CA GLY A 56 -6.20 2.07 0.83
C GLY A 56 -6.63 3.32 1.61
N GLU A 57 -7.82 3.84 1.30
CA GLU A 57 -8.38 5.06 1.88
C GLU A 57 -8.89 4.89 3.32
N LYS A 58 -9.32 3.68 3.71
CA LYS A 58 -9.72 3.37 5.10
C LYS A 58 -8.58 3.59 6.10
N TRP A 59 -7.34 3.50 5.65
CA TRP A 59 -6.16 3.53 6.51
C TRP A 59 -5.36 4.83 6.39
N THR A 60 -5.79 5.80 5.59
CA THR A 60 -5.06 7.06 5.36
C THR A 60 -4.78 7.81 6.66
N ASP A 61 -5.77 7.90 7.55
CA ASP A 61 -5.65 8.58 8.85
C ASP A 61 -4.97 7.74 9.93
N THR A 62 -4.84 6.42 9.72
CA THR A 62 -4.20 5.52 10.68
C THR A 62 -2.69 5.64 10.59
N LYS A 63 -2.03 5.96 11.72
CA LYS A 63 -0.55 5.97 11.78
C LYS A 63 0.01 4.58 11.48
N LYS A 64 1.16 4.53 10.80
CA LYS A 64 1.86 3.27 10.46
C LYS A 64 2.08 2.35 11.67
N GLU A 65 2.34 2.92 12.85
CA GLU A 65 2.55 2.15 14.08
C GLU A 65 1.28 1.43 14.57
N ASN A 66 0.10 1.97 14.26
CA ASN A 66 -1.21 1.49 14.71
C ASN A 66 -1.87 0.53 13.71
N LEU A 67 -1.19 0.20 12.61
CA LEU A 67 -1.71 -0.75 11.63
C LEU A 67 -1.78 -2.17 12.21
N PRO A 68 -2.92 -2.86 12.10
CA PRO A 68 -3.05 -4.22 12.58
C PRO A 68 -2.19 -5.19 11.75
N VAL A 69 -1.60 -6.17 12.43
CA VAL A 69 -0.82 -7.26 11.82
C VAL A 69 -1.31 -8.58 12.45
N PRO A 70 -1.91 -9.51 11.68
CA PRO A 70 -2.13 -9.44 10.23
C PRO A 70 -3.19 -8.39 9.85
N PRO A 71 -3.15 -7.87 8.61
CA PRO A 71 -4.14 -6.92 8.14
C PRO A 71 -5.53 -7.57 8.10
N PRO A 72 -6.61 -6.80 8.34
CA PRO A 72 -7.96 -7.31 8.19
C PRO A 72 -8.23 -7.67 6.73
N ARG A 73 -9.01 -8.73 6.54
CA ARG A 73 -9.45 -9.12 5.21
C ARG A 73 -10.42 -8.05 4.68
N PRO A 74 -10.24 -7.57 3.44
CA PRO A 74 -11.26 -6.78 2.76
C PRO A 74 -12.59 -7.54 2.76
N ASN A 75 -13.70 -6.82 2.93
CA ASN A 75 -15.05 -7.39 2.86
C ASN A 75 -15.51 -7.58 1.42
#